data_AF-A0A8S3H4S2-F1
#
_entry.id   AF-A0A8S3H4S2-F1
#
_cell.length_a   1.000
_cell.length_b   1.000
_cell.length_c   1.000
_cell.angle_alpha   90.00
_cell.angle_beta   90.00
_cell.angle_gamma   90.00
#
_symmetry.space_group_name_H-M   'P 1'
#
loop_
_entity.id
_entity.type
_entity.pdbx_description
1 polymer ?
#
loop_
_entity_poly.entity_id
_entity_poly.type
_entity_poly.pdbx_seq_one_letter_code
_entity_poly.pdbx_strand_id
1 'polypeptide(L)'
;MLSQSEIFYPSFVAAILDIVLSKPEQIQISAQYISASTIASHLESVGILTIEYFIRLNQMNESNLNTFGPLKKKLKSDPDLNSQLYKKIDQWLELAKCYRSLANYDDVRGIFSQTPGLKSITLRAIEEESHADFLLALNSYVTALEQYPLTDETANDPILELEHEFWTQSMLNCCNQLNNWTIMSKHIFIDNTTFDTLWSNAHQLNYLMPYAIRAKLKLLIAGNEKEQLEQDDLCQFFNNLSTNSNKTVATANVETTFVKRSYIEKQYPFELATFFLYQKDFDRKYLLNRSDISE
;
A
#
# COMPACT_ATOMS: atom_id res chain seq x y z
N MET A 1 1.41 16.59 -10.05
CA MET A 1 -0.01 16.74 -9.70
C MET A 1 -0.50 15.53 -8.89
N LEU A 2 -0.54 14.32 -9.47
CA LEU A 2 -0.94 13.12 -8.72
C LEU A 2 -0.05 12.83 -7.49
N SER A 3 1.26 13.09 -7.57
CA SER A 3 2.19 12.91 -6.45
C SER A 3 2.04 13.90 -5.29
N GLN A 4 1.31 15.01 -5.49
CA GLN A 4 1.15 16.09 -4.50
C GLN A 4 -0.31 16.23 -4.04
N SER A 5 -1.21 15.40 -4.56
CA SER A 5 -2.64 15.50 -4.24
C SER A 5 -2.93 14.76 -2.95
N GLU A 6 -3.45 15.47 -1.94
CA GLU A 6 -3.92 14.88 -0.68
C GLU A 6 -5.36 14.35 -0.78
N ILE A 7 -6.14 14.88 -1.72
CA ILE A 7 -7.55 14.52 -1.97
C ILE A 7 -7.67 14.07 -3.41
N PHE A 8 -8.13 12.83 -3.60
CA PHE A 8 -8.33 12.24 -4.91
C PHE A 8 -9.81 12.35 -5.30
N TYR A 9 -10.19 13.51 -5.84
CA TYR A 9 -11.54 13.71 -6.33
C TYR A 9 -11.76 12.92 -7.64
N PRO A 10 -12.75 12.00 -7.72
CA PRO A 10 -12.87 11.07 -8.84
C PRO A 10 -12.93 11.78 -10.20
N SER A 11 -13.77 12.81 -10.36
CA SER A 11 -13.91 13.50 -11.65
C SER A 11 -12.62 14.20 -12.09
N PHE A 12 -11.80 14.67 -11.13
CA PHE A 12 -10.52 15.30 -11.42
C PHE A 12 -9.47 14.27 -11.84
N VAL A 13 -9.38 13.16 -11.13
CA VAL A 13 -8.48 12.04 -11.48
C VAL A 13 -8.87 11.46 -12.85
N ALA A 14 -10.16 11.24 -13.09
CA ALA A 14 -10.66 10.78 -14.39
C ALA A 14 -10.27 11.74 -15.53
N ALA A 15 -10.42 13.06 -15.35
CA ALA A 15 -10.04 14.05 -16.35
C ALA A 15 -8.53 14.05 -16.64
N ILE A 16 -7.69 13.91 -15.61
CA ILE A 16 -6.24 13.80 -15.79
C ILE A 16 -5.90 12.54 -16.59
N LEU A 17 -6.48 11.39 -16.21
CA LEU A 17 -6.22 10.13 -16.90
C LEU A 17 -6.70 10.14 -18.35
N ASP A 18 -7.81 10.82 -18.63
CA ASP A 18 -8.32 11.00 -20.00
C ASP A 18 -7.37 11.85 -20.87
N ILE A 19 -6.80 12.92 -20.30
CA ILE A 19 -5.77 13.73 -20.98
C ILE A 19 -4.52 12.88 -21.27
N VAL A 20 -4.12 12.05 -20.31
CA VAL A 20 -2.96 11.15 -20.42
C VAL A 20 -3.20 10.11 -21.52
N LEU A 21 -4.38 9.51 -21.56
CA LEU A 21 -4.79 8.56 -22.61
C LEU A 21 -4.85 9.21 -23.99
N SER A 22 -5.26 10.48 -24.06
CA SER A 22 -5.35 11.23 -25.32
C SER A 22 -3.97 11.55 -25.92
N LYS A 23 -2.93 11.72 -25.09
CA LYS A 23 -1.57 12.07 -25.52
C LYS A 23 -0.50 11.22 -24.85
N PRO A 24 -0.50 9.91 -25.11
CA PRO A 24 0.27 8.96 -24.32
C PRO A 24 1.75 8.91 -24.73
N GLU A 25 2.10 9.39 -25.93
CA GLU A 25 3.51 9.52 -26.39
C GLU A 25 4.25 10.70 -25.74
N GLN A 26 3.52 11.68 -25.21
CA GLN A 26 4.09 12.93 -24.67
C GLN A 26 4.13 12.95 -23.14
N ILE A 27 3.26 12.16 -22.49
CA ILE A 27 3.06 12.21 -21.04
C ILE A 27 3.23 10.81 -20.48
N GLN A 28 4.41 10.53 -19.92
CA GLN A 28 4.66 9.30 -19.18
C GLN A 28 4.60 9.60 -17.68
N ILE A 29 3.65 8.95 -16.99
CA ILE A 29 3.47 9.04 -15.53
C ILE A 29 3.92 7.70 -14.93
N SER A 30 4.46 7.72 -13.71
CA SER A 30 4.78 6.49 -12.98
C SER A 30 3.52 5.68 -12.70
N ALA A 31 3.57 4.37 -12.92
CA ALA A 31 2.45 3.46 -12.68
C ALA A 31 1.98 3.49 -11.22
N GLN A 32 2.92 3.63 -10.28
CA GLN A 32 2.64 3.73 -8.84
C GLN A 32 1.72 4.90 -8.48
N TYR A 33 1.86 6.06 -9.13
CA TYR A 33 0.98 7.21 -8.85
C TYR A 33 -0.40 7.01 -9.46
N ILE A 34 -0.48 6.28 -10.58
CA ILE A 34 -1.75 5.98 -11.25
C ILE A 34 -2.53 4.98 -10.41
N SER A 35 -1.92 3.88 -10.00
CA SER A 35 -2.55 2.86 -9.16
C SER A 35 -3.00 3.45 -7.81
N ALA A 36 -2.13 4.17 -7.11
CA ALA A 36 -2.46 4.78 -5.83
C ALA A 36 -3.65 5.76 -5.95
N SER A 37 -3.63 6.64 -6.97
CA SER A 37 -4.71 7.61 -7.18
C SER A 37 -6.03 6.97 -7.61
N THR A 38 -5.98 5.91 -8.41
CA THR A 38 -7.18 5.25 -8.94
C THR A 38 -7.84 4.35 -7.90
N ILE A 39 -7.04 3.64 -7.08
CA ILE A 39 -7.55 2.90 -5.92
C ILE A 39 -8.16 3.86 -4.90
N ALA A 40 -7.49 4.98 -4.61
CA ALA A 40 -8.02 5.98 -3.68
C ALA A 40 -9.31 6.67 -4.18
N SER A 41 -9.47 6.81 -5.50
CA SER A 41 -10.66 7.44 -6.11
C SER A 41 -11.79 6.47 -6.44
N HIS A 42 -11.61 5.16 -6.25
CA HIS A 42 -12.51 4.12 -6.78
C HIS A 42 -12.71 4.21 -8.31
N LEU A 43 -11.62 4.48 -9.03
CA LEU A 43 -11.56 4.57 -10.50
C LEU A 43 -10.57 3.55 -11.06
N GLU A 44 -10.57 2.35 -10.50
CA GLU A 44 -9.64 1.28 -10.82
C GLU A 44 -9.72 0.89 -12.30
N SER A 45 -10.92 0.91 -12.90
CA SER A 45 -11.13 0.58 -14.33
C SER A 45 -10.38 1.53 -15.28
N VAL A 46 -10.39 2.84 -14.99
CA VAL A 46 -9.66 3.84 -15.78
C VAL A 46 -8.16 3.70 -15.54
N GLY A 47 -7.76 3.43 -14.29
CA GLY A 47 -6.37 3.16 -13.93
C GLY A 47 -5.79 1.96 -14.69
N ILE A 48 -6.49 0.83 -14.69
CA ILE A 48 -6.13 -0.39 -15.42
C ILE A 48 -5.94 -0.07 -16.90
N LEU A 49 -6.91 0.59 -17.53
CA LEU A 49 -6.85 0.93 -18.94
C LEU A 49 -5.62 1.80 -19.27
N THR A 50 -5.29 2.78 -18.41
CA THR A 50 -4.10 3.62 -18.61
C THR A 50 -2.79 2.86 -18.48
N ILE A 51 -2.68 1.96 -17.50
CA ILE A 51 -1.46 1.18 -17.28
C ILE A 51 -1.27 0.15 -18.41
N GLU A 52 -2.32 -0.55 -18.82
CA GLU A 52 -2.27 -1.48 -19.96
C GLU A 52 -1.86 -0.78 -21.26
N TYR A 53 -2.38 0.43 -21.48
CA TYR A 53 -2.02 1.22 -22.64
C TYR A 53 -0.54 1.60 -22.61
N PHE A 54 0.00 2.00 -21.46
CA PHE A 54 1.43 2.28 -21.30
C PHE A 54 2.31 1.05 -21.50
N ILE A 55 1.92 -0.11 -20.98
CA ILE A 55 2.63 -1.37 -21.20
C ILE A 55 2.67 -1.69 -22.70
N ARG A 56 1.54 -1.54 -23.41
CA ARG A 56 1.46 -1.78 -24.86
C ARG A 56 2.35 -0.82 -25.65
N LEU A 57 2.34 0.47 -25.31
CA LEU A 57 3.22 1.45 -25.96
C LEU A 57 4.70 1.13 -25.75
N ASN A 58 5.09 0.77 -24.53
CA ASN A 58 6.48 0.40 -24.23
C ASN A 58 6.91 -0.83 -25.04
N GLN A 59 6.03 -1.83 -25.17
CA GLN A 59 6.29 -3.00 -26.02
C GLN A 59 6.39 -2.66 -27.51
N MET A 60 5.54 -1.76 -28.01
CA MET A 60 5.60 -1.30 -29.40
C MET A 60 6.92 -0.56 -29.69
N ASN A 61 7.34 0.32 -28.79
CA ASN A 61 8.61 1.04 -28.90
C ASN A 61 9.82 0.10 -28.84
N GLU A 62 9.80 -0.93 -27.98
CA GLU A 62 10.81 -1.99 -27.95
C GLU A 62 10.82 -2.81 -29.27
N SER A 63 9.65 -3.12 -29.84
CA SER A 63 9.55 -3.87 -31.11
C SER A 63 10.10 -3.09 -32.30
N ASN A 64 9.98 -1.75 -32.30
CA ASN A 64 10.58 -0.87 -33.29
C ASN A 64 12.11 -0.71 -33.13
N LEU A 65 12.66 -1.05 -31.96
CA LEU A 65 14.09 -1.10 -31.67
C LEU A 65 14.71 -2.50 -31.83
N ASN A 66 13.89 -3.54 -31.99
CA ASN A 66 14.31 -4.94 -32.11
C ASN A 66 14.84 -5.33 -33.50
N THR A 67 15.84 -4.59 -33.98
CA THR A 67 16.77 -5.05 -35.01
C THR A 67 17.95 -5.84 -34.43
N PHE A 68 18.01 -6.10 -33.11
CA PHE A 68 19.12 -6.80 -32.47
C PHE A 68 18.72 -7.87 -31.44
N GLY A 69 18.24 -9.01 -31.92
CA GLY A 69 18.52 -10.36 -31.37
C GLY A 69 17.96 -10.77 -29.99
N PRO A 70 17.96 -12.09 -29.67
CA PRO A 70 17.24 -12.64 -28.52
C PRO A 70 17.90 -12.28 -27.18
N LEU A 71 17.12 -11.67 -26.28
CA LEU A 71 17.48 -11.16 -24.94
C LEU A 71 18.06 -12.20 -23.95
N LYS A 72 18.19 -13.47 -24.31
CA LYS A 72 18.57 -14.54 -23.36
C LYS A 72 20.07 -14.58 -22.98
N LYS A 73 20.94 -13.75 -23.59
CA LYS A 73 22.40 -13.78 -23.34
C LYS A 73 23.03 -12.47 -22.84
N LYS A 74 22.28 -11.37 -22.69
CA LYS A 74 22.80 -10.07 -22.21
C LYS A 74 22.28 -9.63 -20.84
N LEU A 75 21.67 -10.54 -20.08
CA LEU A 75 21.03 -10.25 -18.79
C LEU A 75 22.00 -9.99 -17.62
N LYS A 76 23.32 -9.97 -17.85
CA LYS A 76 24.32 -9.99 -16.76
C LYS A 76 25.35 -8.87 -16.75
N SER A 77 25.28 -7.89 -17.65
CA SER A 77 26.37 -6.90 -17.77
C SER A 77 25.97 -5.44 -18.00
N ASP A 78 24.71 -5.12 -18.27
CA ASP A 78 24.29 -3.72 -18.52
C ASP A 78 23.33 -3.21 -17.42
N PRO A 79 23.74 -2.23 -16.59
CA PRO A 79 22.89 -1.66 -15.53
C PRO A 79 21.62 -0.98 -16.08
N ASP A 80 21.66 -0.47 -17.30
CA ASP A 80 20.51 0.15 -17.97
C ASP A 80 19.41 -0.88 -18.32
N LEU A 81 19.78 -2.12 -18.64
CA LEU A 81 18.82 -3.18 -18.97
C LEU A 81 18.07 -3.66 -17.72
N ASN A 82 18.76 -3.72 -16.57
CA ASN A 82 18.13 -4.03 -15.29
C ASN A 82 17.16 -2.93 -14.85
N SER A 83 17.48 -1.66 -15.10
CA SER A 83 16.57 -0.54 -14.83
C SER A 83 15.30 -0.59 -15.71
N GLN A 84 15.43 -0.98 -16.98
CA GLN A 84 14.28 -1.15 -17.88
C GLN A 84 13.41 -2.35 -17.49
N LEU A 85 14.02 -3.49 -17.12
CA LEU A 85 13.28 -4.65 -16.61
C LEU A 85 12.55 -4.33 -15.31
N TYR A 86 13.19 -3.59 -14.40
CA TYR A 86 12.57 -3.13 -13.17
C TYR A 86 11.32 -2.28 -13.44
N LYS A 87 11.42 -1.26 -14.31
CA LYS A 87 10.26 -0.41 -14.69
C LYS A 87 9.14 -1.22 -15.32
N LYS A 88 9.46 -2.26 -16.07
CA LYS A 88 8.47 -3.16 -16.68
C LYS A 88 7.75 -3.98 -15.62
N ILE A 89 8.50 -4.55 -14.68
CA ILE A 89 7.95 -5.36 -13.58
C ILE A 89 7.11 -4.50 -12.64
N ASP A 90 7.56 -3.29 -12.32
CA ASP A 90 6.82 -2.29 -11.54
C ASP A 90 5.45 -1.98 -12.18
N GLN A 91 5.41 -1.71 -13.50
CA GLN A 91 4.14 -1.50 -14.22
C GLN A 91 3.19 -2.70 -14.13
N TRP A 92 3.72 -3.92 -14.30
CA TRP A 92 2.92 -5.14 -14.18
C TRP A 92 2.43 -5.39 -12.75
N LEU A 93 3.25 -5.08 -11.75
CA LEU A 93 2.87 -5.24 -10.36
C LEU A 93 1.79 -4.23 -9.96
N GLU A 94 1.93 -2.98 -10.37
CA GLU A 94 0.91 -1.94 -10.13
C GLU A 94 -0.41 -2.25 -10.87
N LEU A 95 -0.32 -2.84 -12.06
CA LEU A 95 -1.49 -3.37 -12.76
C LEU A 95 -2.16 -4.52 -11.95
N ALA A 96 -1.35 -5.45 -11.43
CA ALA A 96 -1.84 -6.54 -10.59
C ALA A 96 -2.50 -6.03 -9.30
N LYS A 97 -1.95 -4.97 -8.68
CA LYS A 97 -2.58 -4.31 -7.52
C LYS A 97 -3.97 -3.77 -7.85
N CYS A 98 -4.15 -3.14 -9.02
CA CYS A 98 -5.45 -2.62 -9.47
C CYS A 98 -6.45 -3.74 -9.82
N TYR A 99 -6.00 -4.83 -10.44
CA TYR A 99 -6.88 -5.98 -10.70
C TYR A 99 -7.31 -6.69 -9.42
N ARG A 100 -6.41 -6.74 -8.44
CA ARG A 100 -6.71 -7.31 -7.14
C ARG A 100 -7.75 -6.50 -6.37
N SER A 101 -7.72 -5.17 -6.41
CA SER A 101 -8.76 -4.35 -5.75
C SER A 101 -10.14 -4.58 -6.35
N LEU A 102 -10.23 -5.00 -7.61
CA LEU A 102 -11.46 -5.45 -8.27
C LEU A 102 -11.80 -6.94 -8.02
N ALA A 103 -11.00 -7.66 -7.24
CA ALA A 103 -11.10 -9.11 -7.00
C ALA A 103 -11.00 -9.98 -8.27
N ASN A 104 -10.37 -9.48 -9.33
CA ASN A 104 -10.12 -10.24 -10.57
C ASN A 104 -8.83 -11.05 -10.45
N TYR A 105 -8.87 -12.15 -9.70
CA TYR A 105 -7.69 -12.97 -9.42
C TYR A 105 -7.15 -13.75 -10.63
N ASP A 106 -7.97 -14.04 -11.64
CA ASP A 106 -7.54 -14.71 -12.86
C ASP A 106 -6.53 -13.87 -13.65
N ASP A 107 -6.80 -12.57 -13.79
CA ASP A 107 -5.92 -11.62 -14.47
C ASP A 107 -4.62 -11.40 -13.67
N VAL A 108 -4.73 -11.28 -12.35
CA VAL A 108 -3.58 -11.19 -11.43
C VAL A 108 -2.67 -12.40 -11.61
N ARG A 109 -3.22 -13.61 -11.59
CA ARG A 109 -2.46 -14.85 -11.81
C ARG A 109 -1.84 -14.89 -13.21
N GLY A 110 -2.57 -14.44 -14.22
CA GLY A 110 -2.06 -14.27 -15.59
C GLY A 110 -0.81 -13.41 -15.62
N ILE A 111 -0.85 -12.23 -15.02
CA ILE A 111 0.28 -11.28 -14.94
C ILE A 111 1.48 -11.91 -14.23
N PHE A 112 1.28 -12.48 -13.04
CA PHE A 112 2.36 -13.09 -12.26
C PHE A 112 2.96 -14.33 -12.93
N SER A 113 2.16 -15.11 -13.68
CA SER A 113 2.65 -16.28 -14.41
C SER A 113 3.55 -15.92 -15.60
N GLN A 114 3.31 -14.76 -16.21
CA GLN A 114 4.05 -14.27 -17.38
C GLN A 114 5.28 -13.43 -17.01
N THR A 115 5.35 -12.96 -15.76
CA THR A 115 6.44 -12.09 -15.31
C THR A 115 7.67 -12.92 -14.95
N PRO A 116 8.81 -12.75 -15.64
CA PRO A 116 10.01 -13.55 -15.40
C PRO A 116 10.70 -13.13 -14.09
N GLY A 117 11.03 -14.10 -13.23
CA GLY A 117 11.83 -13.86 -12.02
C GLY A 117 11.10 -14.11 -10.69
N LEU A 118 9.76 -14.19 -10.72
CA LEU A 118 8.96 -14.43 -9.52
C LEU A 118 9.12 -15.85 -8.96
N LYS A 119 8.96 -15.97 -7.65
CA LYS A 119 9.00 -17.26 -6.96
C LYS A 119 7.70 -18.03 -7.19
N SER A 120 7.83 -19.37 -7.27
CA SER A 120 6.67 -20.26 -7.40
C SER A 120 5.74 -20.20 -6.18
N ILE A 121 6.27 -19.84 -5.01
CA ILE A 121 5.49 -19.68 -3.77
C ILE A 121 4.44 -18.57 -3.89
N THR A 122 4.75 -17.50 -4.63
CA THR A 122 3.86 -16.36 -4.88
C THR A 122 2.63 -16.79 -5.68
N LEU A 123 2.85 -17.59 -6.75
CA LEU A 123 1.76 -18.14 -7.54
C LEU A 123 0.87 -19.09 -6.73
N ARG A 124 1.48 -19.92 -5.87
CA ARG A 124 0.73 -20.81 -4.97
C ARG A 124 -0.13 -20.01 -3.99
N ALA A 125 0.43 -18.97 -3.37
CA ALA A 125 -0.28 -18.15 -2.40
C ALA A 125 -1.48 -17.40 -3.04
N ILE A 126 -1.31 -16.90 -4.27
CA ILE A 126 -2.41 -16.26 -5.03
C ILE A 126 -3.51 -17.27 -5.36
N GLU A 127 -3.16 -18.51 -5.70
CA GLU A 127 -4.14 -19.57 -5.96
C GLU A 127 -4.90 -19.94 -4.68
N GLU A 128 -4.23 -20.03 -3.54
CA GLU A 128 -4.90 -20.23 -2.25
C GLU A 128 -5.84 -19.05 -1.91
N GLU A 129 -5.42 -17.81 -2.17
CA GLU A 129 -6.27 -16.62 -1.97
C GLU A 129 -7.49 -16.62 -2.89
N SER A 130 -7.35 -17.03 -4.15
CA SER A 130 -8.47 -17.08 -5.11
C SER A 130 -9.55 -18.09 -4.73
N HIS A 131 -9.17 -19.17 -4.04
CA HIS A 131 -10.11 -20.15 -3.48
C HIS A 131 -10.75 -19.70 -2.16
N ALA A 132 -10.46 -18.48 -1.70
CA ALA A 132 -10.85 -17.93 -0.40
C ALA A 132 -10.29 -18.70 0.81
N ASP A 133 -9.26 -19.52 0.62
CA ASP A 133 -8.55 -20.23 1.68
C ASP A 133 -7.48 -19.33 2.31
N PHE A 134 -7.92 -18.26 2.99
CA PHE A 134 -7.04 -17.23 3.52
C PHE A 134 -6.04 -17.73 4.56
N LEU A 135 -6.31 -18.84 5.27
CA LEU A 135 -5.38 -19.44 6.23
C LEU A 135 -4.17 -20.06 5.55
N LEU A 136 -4.39 -20.78 4.44
CA LEU A 136 -3.30 -21.38 3.67
C LEU A 136 -2.50 -20.28 2.97
N ALA A 137 -3.19 -19.33 2.35
CA ALA A 137 -2.56 -18.18 1.72
C ALA A 137 -1.67 -17.40 2.71
N LEU A 138 -2.18 -17.15 3.93
CA LEU A 138 -1.41 -16.48 4.99
C LEU A 138 -0.13 -17.24 5.33
N ASN A 139 -0.22 -18.56 5.53
CA ASN A 139 0.95 -19.38 5.81
C ASN A 139 1.95 -19.34 4.65
N SER A 140 1.47 -19.44 3.41
CA SER A 140 2.32 -19.34 2.22
C SER A 140 3.04 -17.99 2.15
N TYR A 141 2.36 -16.87 2.40
CA TYR A 141 3.00 -15.54 2.44
C TYR A 141 4.01 -15.40 3.58
N VAL A 142 3.69 -15.85 4.79
CA VAL A 142 4.63 -15.82 5.93
C VAL A 142 5.86 -16.67 5.61
N THR A 143 5.68 -17.87 5.07
CA THR A 143 6.81 -18.71 4.66
C THR A 143 7.65 -18.08 3.56
N ALA A 144 7.05 -17.31 2.65
CA ALA A 144 7.80 -16.60 1.61
C ALA A 144 8.67 -15.48 2.21
N LEU A 145 8.12 -14.71 3.16
CA LEU A 145 8.84 -13.66 3.89
C LEU A 145 10.00 -14.23 4.72
N GLU A 146 9.81 -15.39 5.37
CA GLU A 146 10.86 -16.04 6.17
C GLU A 146 11.97 -16.68 5.31
N GLN A 147 11.61 -17.27 4.17
CA GLN A 147 12.56 -17.94 3.28
C GLN A 147 13.41 -16.97 2.47
N TYR A 148 12.88 -15.79 2.17
CA TYR A 148 13.52 -14.77 1.34
C TYR A 148 13.60 -13.42 2.07
N PRO A 149 14.39 -13.31 3.15
CA PRO A 149 14.59 -12.05 3.83
C PRO A 149 15.39 -11.07 2.96
N LEU A 150 15.00 -9.79 2.96
CA LEU A 150 15.83 -8.71 2.40
C LEU A 150 17.11 -8.59 3.24
N THR A 151 18.21 -9.09 2.71
CA THR A 151 19.57 -8.89 3.22
C THR A 151 20.32 -7.91 2.33
N ASP A 152 21.36 -7.24 2.84
CA ASP A 152 22.13 -6.22 2.07
C ASP A 152 22.68 -6.74 0.73
N GLU A 153 22.89 -8.05 0.58
CA GLU A 153 23.33 -8.69 -0.66
C GLU A 153 22.20 -8.91 -1.68
N THR A 154 20.95 -8.99 -1.22
CA THR A 154 19.72 -9.14 -2.04
C THR A 154 18.99 -7.82 -2.27
N ALA A 155 19.38 -6.75 -1.57
CA ALA A 155 18.93 -5.37 -1.82
C ALA A 155 19.27 -4.86 -3.24
N ASN A 156 20.16 -5.56 -3.97
CA ASN A 156 20.48 -5.27 -5.37
C ASN A 156 19.51 -5.94 -6.38
N ASP A 157 18.55 -6.76 -5.94
CA ASP A 157 17.50 -7.31 -6.81
C ASP A 157 16.18 -6.55 -6.58
N PRO A 158 15.87 -5.56 -7.42
CA PRO A 158 14.73 -4.70 -7.18
C PRO A 158 13.40 -5.43 -7.48
N ILE A 159 13.45 -6.61 -8.10
CA ILE A 159 12.29 -7.50 -8.29
C ILE A 159 11.88 -8.11 -6.95
N LEU A 160 12.84 -8.47 -6.11
CA LEU A 160 12.58 -9.07 -4.81
C LEU A 160 11.94 -8.07 -3.84
N GLU A 161 12.34 -6.80 -3.88
CA GLU A 161 11.74 -5.74 -3.08
C GLU A 161 10.24 -5.57 -3.39
N LEU A 162 9.92 -5.50 -4.69
CA LEU A 162 8.54 -5.43 -5.18
C LEU A 162 7.71 -6.67 -4.80
N GLU A 163 8.31 -7.85 -4.90
CA GLU A 163 7.65 -9.11 -4.51
C GLU A 163 7.41 -9.18 -2.99
N HIS A 164 8.36 -8.70 -2.18
CA HIS A 164 8.24 -8.66 -0.73
C HIS A 164 7.16 -7.67 -0.27
N GLU A 165 7.07 -6.50 -0.91
CA GLU A 165 5.97 -5.55 -0.67
C GLU A 165 4.62 -6.20 -0.98
N PHE A 166 4.53 -6.90 -2.13
CA PHE A 166 3.32 -7.63 -2.51
C PHE A 166 2.95 -8.70 -1.47
N TRP A 167 3.91 -9.51 -1.00
CA TRP A 167 3.66 -10.51 0.05
C TRP A 167 3.18 -9.85 1.35
N THR A 168 3.79 -8.74 1.75
CA THR A 168 3.42 -8.00 2.96
C THR A 168 1.99 -7.50 2.86
N GLN A 169 1.64 -6.81 1.77
CA GLN A 169 0.28 -6.32 1.55
C GLN A 169 -0.75 -7.47 1.50
N SER A 170 -0.37 -8.59 0.88
CA SER A 170 -1.24 -9.77 0.79
C SER A 170 -1.50 -10.41 2.13
N MET A 171 -0.45 -10.60 2.92
CA MET A 171 -0.52 -11.14 4.27
C MET A 171 -1.43 -10.28 5.16
N LEU A 172 -1.32 -8.95 5.08
CA LEU A 172 -2.17 -8.02 5.82
C LEU A 172 -3.65 -8.13 5.41
N ASN A 173 -3.93 -8.25 4.12
CA ASN A 173 -5.28 -8.48 3.63
C ASN A 173 -5.85 -9.81 4.14
N CYS A 174 -5.08 -10.91 4.05
CA CYS A 174 -5.49 -12.21 4.59
C CYS A 174 -5.76 -12.15 6.09
N CYS A 175 -4.90 -11.49 6.87
CA CYS A 175 -5.12 -11.27 8.30
C CYS A 175 -6.41 -10.51 8.59
N ASN A 176 -6.70 -9.46 7.80
CA ASN A 176 -7.92 -8.68 7.93
C ASN A 176 -9.19 -9.52 7.61
N GLN A 177 -9.15 -10.39 6.59
CA GLN A 177 -10.26 -11.31 6.28
C GLN A 177 -10.48 -12.36 7.38
N LEU A 178 -9.40 -12.85 7.99
CA LEU A 178 -9.45 -13.84 9.06
C LEU A 178 -9.73 -13.23 10.45
N ASN A 179 -9.81 -11.91 10.57
CA ASN A 179 -9.86 -11.18 11.84
C ASN A 179 -8.69 -11.53 12.79
N ASN A 180 -7.53 -11.90 12.25
CA ASN A 180 -6.36 -12.26 13.04
C ASN A 180 -5.50 -11.02 13.33
N TRP A 181 -5.97 -10.21 14.28
CA TRP A 181 -5.35 -8.93 14.61
C TRP A 181 -4.00 -9.06 15.33
N THR A 182 -3.77 -10.16 16.06
CA THR A 182 -2.53 -10.38 16.81
C THR A 182 -1.34 -10.64 15.88
N ILE A 183 -1.51 -11.53 14.88
CA ILE A 183 -0.48 -11.78 13.86
C ILE A 183 -0.23 -10.52 13.06
N MET A 184 -1.29 -9.80 12.68
CA MET A 184 -1.16 -8.54 11.95
C MET A 184 -0.35 -7.48 12.71
N SER A 185 -0.66 -7.26 14.00
CA SER A 185 0.09 -6.32 14.83
C SER A 185 1.55 -6.74 15.00
N LYS A 186 1.81 -8.04 15.22
CA LYS A 186 3.19 -8.54 15.38
C LYS A 186 4.04 -8.33 14.14
N HIS A 187 3.48 -8.53 12.95
CA HIS A 187 4.22 -8.33 11.70
C HIS A 187 4.43 -6.86 11.33
N ILE A 188 3.50 -5.97 11.70
CA ILE A 188 3.68 -4.53 11.46
C ILE A 188 4.71 -3.94 12.42
N PHE A 189 4.67 -4.38 13.68
CA PHE A 189 5.49 -3.84 14.77
C PHE A 189 6.67 -4.76 15.12
N ILE A 190 7.35 -5.32 14.11
CA ILE A 190 8.57 -6.12 14.32
C ILE A 190 9.67 -5.19 14.84
N ASP A 191 10.32 -5.57 15.94
CA ASP A 191 11.51 -4.98 16.58
C ASP A 191 11.59 -3.43 16.57
N ASN A 192 11.02 -2.80 17.61
CA ASN A 192 11.13 -1.37 17.94
C ASN A 192 10.57 -0.38 16.91
N THR A 193 9.81 -0.85 15.93
CA THR A 193 9.04 0.04 15.06
C THR A 193 7.92 0.70 15.86
N THR A 194 7.91 2.04 15.88
CA THR A 194 6.85 2.84 16.51
C THR A 194 5.99 3.50 15.43
N PHE A 195 4.84 4.05 15.81
CA PHE A 195 4.05 4.86 14.88
C PHE A 195 4.86 6.02 14.26
N ASP A 196 5.88 6.53 14.95
CA ASP A 196 6.76 7.58 14.42
C ASP A 196 7.75 7.06 13.37
N THR A 197 8.22 5.81 13.47
CA THR A 197 9.06 5.21 12.42
C THR A 197 8.22 4.91 11.18
N LEU A 198 6.99 4.44 11.35
CA LEU A 198 6.03 4.26 10.24
C LEU A 198 5.71 5.59 9.55
N TRP A 199 5.62 6.67 10.32
CA TRP A 199 5.40 8.02 9.77
C TRP A 199 6.57 8.55 8.96
N SER A 200 7.79 8.10 9.26
CA SER A 200 9.00 8.58 8.60
C SER A 200 9.14 8.07 7.16
N ASN A 201 8.50 6.94 6.83
CA ASN A 201 8.54 6.36 5.50
C ASN A 201 7.19 6.53 4.79
N ALA A 202 7.11 7.47 3.85
CA ALA A 202 5.90 7.81 3.12
C ALA A 202 5.31 6.62 2.32
N HIS A 203 6.16 5.72 1.83
CA HIS A 203 5.71 4.56 1.08
C HIS A 203 5.01 3.54 1.99
N GLN A 204 5.66 3.21 3.11
CA GLN A 204 5.13 2.34 4.15
C GLN A 204 3.87 2.91 4.82
N LEU A 205 3.80 4.23 4.99
CA LEU A 205 2.65 4.89 5.58
C LEU A 205 1.34 4.56 4.84
N ASN A 206 1.35 4.58 3.51
CA ASN A 206 0.12 4.41 2.72
C ASN A 206 -0.48 3.01 2.84
N TYR A 207 0.34 1.96 2.84
CA TYR A 207 -0.18 0.59 2.90
C TYR A 207 -0.19 0.01 4.31
N LEU A 208 0.73 0.36 5.22
CA LEU A 208 0.77 -0.21 6.58
C LEU A 208 -0.16 0.50 7.57
N MET A 209 -0.26 1.83 7.50
CA MET A 209 -0.99 2.62 8.52
C MET A 209 -2.46 2.23 8.66
N PRO A 210 -3.24 1.99 7.57
CA PRO A 210 -4.63 1.56 7.70
C PRO A 210 -4.75 0.26 8.50
N TYR A 211 -3.91 -0.73 8.19
CA TYR A 211 -3.92 -2.03 8.89
C TYR A 211 -3.41 -1.89 10.32
N ALA A 212 -2.39 -1.05 10.57
CA ALA A 212 -1.82 -0.84 11.89
C ALA A 212 -2.85 -0.26 12.88
N ILE A 213 -3.51 0.84 12.49
CA ILE A 213 -4.55 1.49 13.31
C ILE A 213 -5.70 0.50 13.53
N ARG A 214 -6.16 -0.16 12.47
CA ARG A 214 -7.28 -1.11 12.55
C ARG A 214 -6.96 -2.31 13.43
N ALA A 215 -5.78 -2.93 13.32
CA ALA A 215 -5.34 -4.02 14.18
C ALA A 215 -5.38 -3.64 15.65
N LYS A 216 -4.67 -2.56 16.00
CA LYS A 216 -4.55 -2.12 17.39
C LYS A 216 -5.90 -1.69 17.97
N LEU A 217 -6.73 -1.00 17.18
CA LEU A 217 -8.07 -0.61 17.61
C LEU A 217 -8.98 -1.83 17.85
N LYS A 218 -8.94 -2.82 16.96
CA LYS A 218 -9.73 -4.06 17.14
C LYS A 218 -9.23 -4.88 18.33
N LEU A 219 -7.92 -4.98 18.55
CA LEU A 219 -7.35 -5.60 19.75
C LEU A 219 -7.72 -4.85 21.03
N LEU A 220 -7.79 -3.53 20.99
CA LEU A 220 -8.19 -2.73 22.13
C LEU A 220 -9.67 -2.93 22.49
N ILE A 221 -10.54 -3.09 21.50
CA ILE A 221 -11.99 -3.33 21.71
C ILE A 221 -12.29 -4.79 22.09
N ALA A 222 -11.66 -5.76 21.42
CA ALA A 222 -12.01 -7.18 21.51
C ALA A 222 -10.98 -8.06 22.22
N GLY A 223 -9.78 -7.55 22.48
CA GLY A 223 -8.66 -8.30 23.04
C GLY A 223 -8.77 -8.51 24.54
N ASN A 224 -7.93 -9.43 25.03
CA ASN A 224 -7.80 -9.73 26.46
C ASN A 224 -7.10 -8.57 27.20
N GLU A 225 -7.24 -8.49 28.53
CA GLU A 225 -6.62 -7.40 29.35
C GLU A 225 -5.12 -7.19 29.06
N LYS A 226 -4.38 -8.27 28.78
CA LYS A 226 -2.95 -8.19 28.40
C LYS A 226 -2.74 -7.56 27.03
N GLU A 227 -3.53 -7.95 26.04
CA GLU A 227 -3.44 -7.43 24.68
C GLU A 227 -3.89 -5.96 24.63
N GLN A 228 -4.83 -5.57 25.49
CA GLN A 228 -5.26 -4.18 25.66
C GLN A 228 -4.14 -3.30 26.23
N LEU A 229 -3.42 -3.77 27.26
CA LEU A 229 -2.27 -3.05 27.82
C LEU A 229 -1.14 -2.87 26.81
N GLU A 230 -0.89 -3.87 25.95
CA GLU A 230 0.08 -3.77 24.85
C GLU A 230 -0.34 -2.76 23.76
N GLN A 231 -1.60 -2.29 23.75
CA GLN A 231 -2.08 -1.27 22.82
C GLN A 231 -2.08 0.15 23.40
N ASP A 232 -1.52 0.36 24.59
CA ASP A 232 -1.38 1.71 25.18
C ASP A 232 -0.56 2.66 24.28
N ASP A 233 0.30 2.13 23.41
CA ASP A 233 1.02 2.91 22.40
C ASP A 233 0.09 3.69 21.47
N LEU A 234 -1.05 3.09 21.06
CA LEU A 234 -2.03 3.76 20.21
C LEU A 234 -2.75 4.85 20.99
N CYS A 235 -3.07 4.60 22.26
CA CYS A 235 -3.66 5.62 23.15
C CYS A 235 -2.70 6.80 23.35
N GLN A 236 -1.42 6.52 23.60
CA GLN A 236 -0.38 7.55 23.71
C GLN A 236 -0.24 8.31 22.40
N PHE A 237 -0.23 7.63 21.25
CA PHE A 237 -0.16 8.26 19.94
C PHE A 237 -1.33 9.22 19.70
N PHE A 238 -2.59 8.80 19.88
CA PHE A 238 -3.75 9.68 19.72
C PHE A 238 -3.80 10.81 20.76
N ASN A 239 -3.39 10.56 22.00
CA ASN A 239 -3.33 11.59 23.03
C ASN A 239 -2.23 12.62 22.74
N ASN A 240 -1.08 12.21 22.18
CA ASN A 240 -0.02 13.11 21.74
C ASN A 240 -0.49 13.99 20.57
N LEU A 241 -1.34 13.47 19.67
CA LEU A 241 -2.00 14.28 18.64
C LEU A 241 -2.97 15.32 19.22
N SER A 242 -3.59 15.03 20.37
CA SER A 242 -4.60 15.89 21.00
C SER A 242 -4.06 16.92 22.01
N THR A 243 -2.90 16.68 22.66
CA THR A 243 -2.46 17.44 23.85
C THR A 243 -1.77 18.78 23.57
N ASN A 244 -1.65 19.18 22.30
CA ASN A 244 -0.95 20.41 21.92
C ASN A 244 -1.79 21.70 21.90
N SER A 245 -3.00 21.73 22.49
CA SER A 245 -3.67 23.04 22.67
C SER A 245 -2.96 23.93 23.70
N ASN A 246 -2.15 23.38 24.61
CA ASN A 246 -1.72 24.11 25.83
C ASN A 246 -0.21 24.07 26.17
N LYS A 247 0.70 23.59 25.30
CA LYS A 247 2.15 23.61 25.61
C LYS A 247 2.99 24.28 24.52
N THR A 248 3.49 25.45 24.87
CA THR A 248 4.45 26.29 24.16
C THR A 248 5.86 25.68 24.16
N VAL A 249 6.08 24.55 23.50
CA VAL A 249 7.44 24.01 23.29
C VAL A 249 7.59 23.49 21.85
N ALA A 250 8.53 24.11 21.13
CA ALA A 250 9.08 23.76 19.80
C ALA A 250 8.11 23.87 18.60
N THR A 251 8.19 25.01 17.90
CA THR A 251 7.45 25.35 16.68
C THR A 251 7.53 24.30 15.55
N ALA A 252 8.62 23.53 15.43
CA ALA A 252 8.75 22.48 14.41
C ALA A 252 7.97 21.17 14.73
N ASN A 253 7.78 20.85 16.01
CA ASN A 253 7.03 19.65 16.42
C ASN A 253 5.52 19.88 16.38
N VAL A 254 5.08 21.14 16.50
CA VAL A 254 3.67 21.51 16.41
C VAL A 254 3.15 21.37 14.98
N GLU A 255 3.93 21.79 13.99
CA GLU A 255 3.57 21.67 12.56
C GLU A 255 3.46 20.21 12.12
N THR A 256 4.45 19.38 12.47
CA THR A 256 4.41 17.94 12.17
C THR A 256 3.28 17.21 12.89
N THR A 257 2.95 17.60 14.13
CA THR A 257 1.81 17.04 14.87
C THR A 257 0.47 17.47 14.27
N PHE A 258 0.36 18.72 13.81
CA PHE A 258 -0.84 19.22 13.13
C PHE A 258 -1.07 18.50 11.80
N VAL A 259 -0.01 18.31 11.01
CA VAL A 259 -0.07 17.53 9.74
C VAL A 259 -0.47 16.08 10.03
N LYS A 260 0.14 15.43 11.02
CA LYS A 260 -0.23 14.08 11.47
C LYS A 260 -1.71 13.99 11.84
N ARG A 261 -2.19 14.95 12.64
CA ARG A 261 -3.58 15.01 13.09
C ARG A 261 -4.54 15.22 11.92
N SER A 262 -4.28 16.20 11.07
CA SER A 262 -5.12 16.51 9.90
C SER A 262 -5.19 15.32 8.94
N TYR A 263 -4.07 14.63 8.70
CA TYR A 263 -4.06 13.42 7.88
C TYR A 263 -4.92 12.31 8.48
N ILE A 264 -4.79 12.04 9.78
CA ILE A 264 -5.55 10.98 10.46
C ILE A 264 -7.04 11.30 10.55
N GLU A 265 -7.39 12.56 10.86
CA GLU A 265 -8.79 13.00 10.91
C GLU A 265 -9.47 12.89 9.54
N LYS A 266 -8.74 13.18 8.45
CA LYS A 266 -9.26 13.04 7.08
C LYS A 266 -9.35 11.59 6.61
N GLN A 267 -8.32 10.79 6.86
CA GLN A 267 -8.22 9.42 6.31
C GLN A 267 -8.97 8.38 7.15
N TYR A 268 -9.05 8.57 8.47
CA TYR A 268 -9.60 7.58 9.40
C TYR A 268 -10.61 8.17 10.40
N PRO A 269 -11.66 8.89 9.94
CA PRO A 269 -12.64 9.50 10.84
C PRO A 269 -13.40 8.47 11.67
N PHE A 270 -13.69 7.30 11.09
CA PHE A 270 -14.44 6.23 11.75
C PHE A 270 -13.63 5.57 12.87
N GLU A 271 -12.37 5.25 12.62
CA GLU A 271 -11.47 4.67 13.61
C GLU A 271 -11.30 5.63 14.80
N LEU A 272 -11.11 6.92 14.52
CA LEU A 272 -11.01 7.97 15.54
C LEU A 272 -12.29 8.09 16.37
N ALA A 273 -13.46 8.04 15.71
CA ALA A 273 -14.74 8.06 16.40
C ALA A 273 -14.96 6.84 17.30
N THR A 274 -14.52 5.64 16.86
CA THR A 274 -14.59 4.43 17.69
C THR A 274 -13.62 4.47 18.87
N PHE A 275 -12.45 5.07 18.70
CA PHE A 275 -11.49 5.28 19.77
C PHE A 275 -12.03 6.22 20.85
N PHE A 276 -12.63 7.36 20.48
CA PHE A 276 -13.25 8.26 21.45
C PHE A 276 -14.46 7.63 22.16
N LEU A 277 -15.20 6.78 21.47
CA LEU A 277 -16.28 6.01 22.10
C LEU A 277 -15.74 5.07 23.19
N TYR A 278 -14.60 4.43 22.93
CA TYR A 278 -13.92 3.60 23.93
C TYR A 278 -13.46 4.43 25.15
N GLN A 279 -12.89 5.63 24.93
CA GLN A 279 -12.48 6.55 26.00
C GLN A 279 -13.66 7.20 26.75
N LYS A 280 -14.90 7.00 26.27
CA LYS A 280 -16.13 7.63 26.79
C LYS A 280 -16.13 9.16 26.70
N ASP A 281 -15.35 9.73 25.78
CA ASP A 281 -15.36 11.17 25.47
C ASP A 281 -16.32 11.42 24.29
N PHE A 282 -17.58 11.73 24.61
CA PHE A 282 -18.64 11.90 23.62
C PHE A 282 -18.59 13.26 22.90
N ASP A 283 -17.96 14.27 23.52
CA ASP A 283 -17.92 15.63 22.98
C ASP A 283 -16.99 15.71 21.76
N ARG A 284 -15.86 14.99 21.80
CA ARG A 284 -14.91 14.94 20.67
C ARG A 284 -15.44 14.12 19.49
N LYS A 285 -16.22 13.07 19.76
CA LYS A 285 -16.90 12.29 18.72
C LYS A 285 -17.86 13.16 17.90
N TYR A 286 -18.55 14.09 18.55
CA TYR A 286 -19.50 14.99 17.89
C TYR A 286 -18.81 15.95 16.89
N LEU A 287 -17.56 16.35 17.15
CA LEU A 287 -16.80 17.24 16.27
C LEU A 287 -16.41 16.55 14.95
N LEU A 288 -16.06 15.26 15.00
CA LEU A 288 -15.74 14.46 13.80
C LEU A 288 -16.96 14.26 12.89
N ASN A 289 -18.14 14.02 13.47
CA ASN A 289 -19.38 13.91 12.68
C ASN A 289 -19.79 15.23 12.01
N ARG A 290 -19.25 16.37 12.45
CA ARG A 290 -19.63 17.69 11.93
C ARG A 290 -18.74 18.11 10.75
N SER A 291 -17.50 17.64 10.70
CA SER A 291 -16.61 17.85 9.54
C SER A 291 -17.11 17.13 8.27
N ASP A 292 -17.78 15.98 8.41
CA ASP A 292 -18.37 15.22 7.30
C ASP A 292 -19.63 15.88 6.69
N ILE A 293 -20.21 16.88 7.37
CA ILE A 293 -21.45 17.57 6.92
C ILE A 293 -21.12 18.90 6.20
N SER A 294 -19.83 19.24 6.08
CA SER A 294 -19.35 20.48 5.46
C SER A 294 -18.53 20.27 4.19
N GLU A 295 -18.84 19.23 3.41
CA GLU A 295 -18.54 19.10 1.98
C GLU A 295 -19.86 18.96 1.19
#